data_AF-A0A9Q3F6Y5-F1
#
_entry.id   AF-A0A9Q3F6Y5-F1
#
_cell.length_a   1.000
_cell.length_b   1.000
_cell.length_c   1.000
_cell.angle_alpha   90.00
_cell.angle_beta   90.00
_cell.angle_gamma   90.00
#
_symmetry.space_group_name_H-M   'P 1'
#
loop_
_entity.id
_entity.type
_entity.pdbx_description
1 polymer ?
#
loop_
_entity_poly.entity_id
_entity_poly.type
_entity_poly.pdbx_seq_one_letter_code
_entity_poly.pdbx_strand_id
1 'polypeptide(L)'
;MKEELIEILFQYREAFASDNEPLGAIKGHEVEIILNVARPYPPLFIRPAYPARPRVREALESHINDLMKLGVLRNIEHNEVEVTTPVIITWHNDRSRMVGDFRALNTYTIPDRYPIPRIHVTLTQLSKATLITSMDALKGFHQNFSTPHARKLLRIIYHCGFYKYFRMPFGIKNATYHY
;
A
#
# COMPACT_ATOMS: atom_id res chain seq x y z
N MET A 1 18.44 -30.84 13.14
CA MET A 1 17.16 -30.08 13.17
C MET A 1 17.34 -28.58 13.44
N LYS A 2 17.79 -28.12 14.62
CA LYS A 2 17.90 -26.66 14.88
C LYS A 2 19.02 -25.99 14.08
N GLU A 3 20.19 -26.64 13.98
CA GLU A 3 21.33 -26.15 13.20
C GLU A 3 21.02 -26.14 11.70
N GLU A 4 20.48 -27.23 11.17
CA GLU A 4 20.02 -27.32 9.78
C GLU A 4 18.98 -26.24 9.43
N LEU A 5 18.03 -25.96 10.33
CA LEU A 5 17.05 -24.88 10.11
C LEU A 5 17.72 -23.51 10.04
N ILE A 6 18.70 -23.26 10.92
CA ILE A 6 19.46 -22.00 10.92
C ILE A 6 20.25 -21.87 9.61
N GLU A 7 20.90 -22.93 9.14
CA GLU A 7 21.61 -22.96 7.86
C GLU A 7 20.68 -22.62 6.69
N ILE A 8 19.48 -23.22 6.65
CA ILE A 8 18.46 -22.92 5.64
C ILE A 8 18.03 -21.45 5.71
N LEU A 9 17.74 -20.92 6.91
CA LEU A 9 17.35 -19.51 7.06
C LEU A 9 18.45 -18.55 6.62
N PHE A 10 19.72 -18.87 6.89
CA PHE A 10 20.86 -18.08 6.43
C PHE A 10 21.09 -18.19 4.91
N GLN A 11 20.87 -19.38 4.35
CA GLN A 11 20.93 -19.62 2.91
C GLN A 11 19.89 -18.77 2.18
N TYR A 12 18.67 -18.70 2.71
CA TYR A 12 17.55 -17.93 2.13
C TYR A 12 17.34 -16.56 2.79
N ARG A 13 18.38 -15.97 3.39
CA ARG A 13 18.27 -14.70 4.15
C ARG A 13 17.68 -13.54 3.34
N GLU A 14 17.85 -13.54 2.02
CA GLU A 14 17.30 -12.52 1.12
C GLU A 14 15.75 -12.55 1.04
N ALA A 15 15.13 -13.67 1.42
CA ALA A 15 13.67 -13.76 1.52
C ALA A 15 13.11 -13.05 2.76
N PHE A 16 13.97 -12.72 3.73
CA PHE A 16 13.57 -12.10 5.00
C PHE A 16 13.90 -10.60 5.00
N ALA A 17 12.96 -9.81 5.48
CA ALA A 17 13.17 -8.38 5.67
C ALA A 17 14.22 -8.12 6.77
N SER A 18 15.07 -7.12 6.55
CA SER A 18 16.02 -6.63 7.55
C SER A 18 15.72 -5.18 7.93
N ASP A 19 16.36 -4.68 8.99
CA ASP A 19 16.19 -3.28 9.40
C ASP A 19 16.65 -2.28 8.32
N ASN A 20 17.66 -2.65 7.53
CA ASN A 20 18.22 -1.81 6.45
C ASN A 20 17.43 -1.95 5.15
N GLU A 21 16.88 -3.13 4.88
CA GLU A 21 16.11 -3.43 3.66
C GLU A 21 14.74 -4.03 4.04
N PRO A 22 13.84 -3.22 4.63
CA PRO A 22 12.57 -3.72 5.16
C PRO A 22 11.52 -3.97 4.07
N LEU A 23 11.81 -3.62 2.81
CA LEU A 23 10.87 -3.73 1.68
C LEU A 23 11.51 -4.41 0.47
N GLY A 24 10.92 -5.53 0.08
CA GLY A 24 11.17 -6.15 -1.21
C GLY A 24 10.53 -5.37 -2.38
N ALA A 25 10.72 -5.91 -3.58
CA ALA A 25 10.12 -5.43 -4.81
C ALA A 25 9.67 -6.61 -5.66
N ILE A 26 8.39 -6.68 -5.98
CA ILE A 26 7.87 -7.66 -6.93
C ILE A 26 8.34 -7.25 -8.33
N LYS A 27 9.02 -8.16 -9.03
CA LYS A 27 9.55 -7.93 -10.38
C LYS A 27 8.53 -8.38 -11.41
N GLY A 28 8.35 -7.58 -12.47
CA GLY A 28 7.47 -7.93 -13.59
C GLY A 28 5.97 -7.69 -13.33
N HIS A 29 5.61 -7.13 -12.18
CA HIS A 29 4.23 -6.77 -11.85
C HIS A 29 4.18 -5.33 -11.34
N GLU A 30 3.45 -4.47 -12.05
CA GLU A 30 3.14 -3.12 -11.61
C GLU A 30 1.63 -2.94 -11.52
N VAL A 31 1.19 -2.21 -10.50
CA VAL A 31 -0.20 -1.93 -10.22
C VAL A 31 -0.65 -0.75 -11.08
N GLU A 32 -1.61 -1.03 -11.96
CA GLU A 32 -2.31 -0.04 -12.78
C GLU A 32 -3.69 0.26 -12.18
N ILE A 33 -4.21 1.46 -12.42
CA ILE A 33 -5.56 1.85 -12.02
C ILE A 33 -6.32 2.30 -13.25
N ILE A 34 -7.29 1.47 -13.64
CA ILE A 34 -8.19 1.77 -14.75
C ILE A 34 -9.46 2.39 -14.20
N LEU A 35 -9.82 3.56 -14.73
CA LEU A 35 -11.04 4.28 -14.35
C LEU A 35 -12.12 4.05 -15.41
N ASN A 36 -13.39 4.05 -14.98
CA ASN A 36 -14.55 4.06 -15.87
C ASN A 36 -14.97 5.48 -16.30
N VAL A 37 -14.13 6.48 -16.02
CA VAL A 37 -14.33 7.89 -16.36
C VAL A 37 -13.07 8.45 -17.01
N ALA A 38 -13.27 9.30 -18.01
CA ALA A 38 -12.20 9.99 -18.71
C ALA A 38 -11.97 11.41 -18.14
N ARG A 39 -10.93 12.08 -18.63
CA ARG A 39 -10.70 13.49 -18.31
C ARG A 39 -11.70 14.39 -19.08
N PRO A 40 -12.12 15.54 -18.50
CA PRO A 40 -11.80 16.00 -17.14
C PRO A 40 -12.46 15.13 -16.07
N TYR A 41 -11.73 14.86 -14.98
CA TYR A 41 -12.24 14.00 -13.92
C TYR A 41 -13.36 14.69 -13.11
N PRO A 42 -14.26 13.92 -12.49
CA PRO A 42 -15.29 14.46 -11.62
C PRO A 42 -14.71 15.30 -10.48
N PRO A 43 -15.41 16.35 -10.01
CA PRO A 43 -14.93 17.21 -8.92
C PRO A 43 -14.54 16.45 -7.64
N LEU A 44 -15.13 15.27 -7.42
CA LEU A 44 -14.82 14.39 -6.30
C LEU A 44 -13.34 13.93 -6.26
N PHE A 45 -12.61 14.00 -7.37
CA PHE A 45 -11.19 13.66 -7.42
C PHE A 45 -10.29 14.71 -6.79
N ILE A 46 -10.74 15.95 -6.63
CA ILE A 46 -9.98 17.03 -5.99
C ILE A 46 -10.60 17.32 -4.64
N ARG A 47 -9.97 16.80 -3.60
CA ARG A 47 -10.41 16.91 -2.21
C ARG A 47 -9.36 17.63 -1.36
N PRO A 48 -9.76 18.56 -0.50
CA PRO A 48 -8.83 19.26 0.38
C PRO A 48 -8.33 18.32 1.48
N ALA A 49 -7.18 18.67 2.09
CA ALA A 49 -6.73 18.01 3.30
C ALA A 49 -7.75 18.19 4.43
N TYR A 50 -7.92 17.17 5.25
CA TYR A 50 -8.78 17.28 6.42
C TYR A 50 -8.13 18.16 7.49
N PRO A 51 -8.92 18.99 8.20
CA PRO A 51 -8.43 19.68 9.39
C PRO A 51 -7.93 18.66 10.43
N ALA A 52 -6.73 18.89 10.95
CA ALA A 52 -6.09 18.00 11.92
C ALA A 52 -5.64 18.78 13.16
N ARG A 53 -5.89 18.20 14.35
CA ARG A 53 -5.38 18.69 15.64
C ARG A 53 -3.86 18.47 15.73
N PRO A 54 -3.12 19.20 16.60
CA PRO A 54 -1.66 19.09 16.72
C PRO A 54 -1.13 17.65 16.81
N ARG A 55 -1.66 16.82 17.73
CA ARG A 55 -1.29 15.39 17.86
C ARG A 55 -1.49 14.58 16.57
N VAL A 56 -2.51 14.91 15.78
CA VAL A 56 -2.77 14.23 14.50
C VAL A 56 -1.78 14.70 13.43
N ARG A 57 -1.43 15.99 13.44
CA ARG A 57 -0.44 16.57 12.52
C ARG A 57 0.93 15.94 12.72
N GLU A 58 1.40 15.86 13.96
CA GLU A 58 2.67 15.21 14.32
C GLU A 58 2.70 13.75 13.86
N ALA A 59 1.61 13.00 14.10
CA ALA A 59 1.51 11.62 13.63
C ALA A 59 1.54 11.52 12.09
N LEU A 60 0.82 12.39 11.37
CA LEU A 60 0.85 12.44 9.91
C LEU A 60 2.27 12.69 9.40
N GLU A 61 2.96 13.69 9.95
CA GLU A 61 4.33 14.02 9.55
C GLU A 61 5.28 12.86 9.79
N SER A 62 5.19 12.17 10.94
CA SER A 62 5.97 10.97 11.21
C SER A 62 5.73 9.88 10.16
N HIS A 63 4.46 9.53 9.89
CA HIS A 63 4.12 8.49 8.92
C HIS A 63 4.57 8.85 7.50
N ILE A 64 4.39 10.11 7.08
CA ILE A 64 4.83 10.58 5.77
C ILE A 64 6.35 10.48 5.63
N ASN A 65 7.10 10.94 6.64
CA ASN A 65 8.57 10.87 6.64
C ASN A 65 9.06 9.42 6.57
N ASP A 66 8.44 8.50 7.32
CA ASP A 66 8.82 7.09 7.30
C ASP A 66 8.54 6.46 5.92
N LEU A 67 7.38 6.75 5.33
CA LEU A 67 7.04 6.26 3.99
C LEU A 67 7.92 6.87 2.89
N MET A 68 8.39 8.11 3.07
CA MET A 68 9.38 8.70 2.16
C MET A 68 10.74 8.02 2.27
N LYS A 69 11.24 7.76 3.49
CA LYS A 69 12.50 7.02 3.71
C LYS A 69 12.44 5.62 3.09
N LEU A 70 11.28 4.98 3.14
CA LEU A 70 11.01 3.69 2.51
C LEU A 70 10.82 3.76 0.98
N GLY A 71 10.86 4.95 0.38
CA GLY A 71 10.63 5.15 -1.05
C GLY A 71 9.20 4.84 -1.52
N VAL A 72 8.24 4.75 -0.59
CA VAL A 72 6.82 4.52 -0.88
C VAL A 72 6.16 5.81 -1.37
N LEU A 73 6.53 6.95 -0.79
CA LEU A 73 6.03 8.28 -1.14
C LEU A 73 7.14 9.18 -1.69
N ARG A 74 6.76 10.12 -2.55
CA ARG A 74 7.59 11.28 -2.91
C ARG A 74 6.74 12.54 -2.95
N ASN A 75 7.33 13.68 -2.59
CA ASN A 75 6.69 14.98 -2.72
C ASN A 75 6.44 15.33 -4.19
N ILE A 76 5.42 16.16 -4.44
CA ILE A 76 5.12 16.71 -5.76
C ILE A 76 4.77 18.20 -5.67
N GLU A 77 4.99 18.92 -6.76
CA GLU A 77 4.60 20.32 -6.89
C GLU A 77 3.09 20.47 -7.16
N HIS A 78 2.53 21.62 -6.77
CA HIS A 78 1.09 21.91 -6.86
C HIS A 78 0.57 21.99 -8.31
N ASN A 79 1.40 22.46 -9.24
CA ASN A 79 1.06 22.66 -10.66
C ASN A 79 0.73 21.36 -11.42
N GLU A 80 1.04 20.18 -10.87
CA GLU A 80 0.78 18.90 -11.51
C GLU A 80 -0.50 18.18 -11.05
N VAL A 81 -1.25 18.75 -10.10
CA VAL A 81 -2.24 18.00 -9.29
C VAL A 81 -3.65 18.08 -9.84
N GLU A 82 -4.15 16.96 -10.35
CA GLU A 82 -5.53 16.80 -10.86
C GLU A 82 -6.38 15.83 -10.03
N VAL A 83 -5.72 15.15 -9.08
CA VAL A 83 -6.34 14.18 -8.17
C VAL A 83 -5.68 14.34 -6.81
N THR A 84 -6.48 14.39 -5.75
CA THR A 84 -6.01 14.45 -4.36
C THR A 84 -6.86 13.57 -3.46
N THR A 85 -6.18 12.70 -2.72
CA THR A 85 -6.78 11.88 -1.69
C THR A 85 -6.33 12.37 -0.31
N PRO A 86 -7.23 12.89 0.53
CA PRO A 86 -6.84 13.32 1.87
C PRO A 86 -6.53 12.09 2.73
N VAL A 87 -5.56 12.26 3.63
CA VAL A 87 -5.16 11.25 4.60
C VAL A 87 -5.66 11.62 6.00
N ILE A 88 -5.93 10.61 6.82
CA ILE A 88 -6.30 10.74 8.23
C ILE A 88 -5.43 9.84 9.10
N ILE A 89 -5.44 10.09 10.41
CA ILE A 89 -4.88 9.18 11.40
C ILE A 89 -6.03 8.46 12.11
N THR A 90 -5.87 7.14 12.22
CA THR A 90 -6.66 6.31 13.12
C THR A 90 -5.76 5.81 14.25
N TRP A 91 -6.32 5.65 15.45
CA TRP A 91 -5.59 5.17 16.61
C TRP A 91 -6.12 3.81 17.05
N HIS A 92 -5.22 2.91 17.40
CA HIS A 92 -5.54 1.61 17.97
C HIS A 92 -4.45 1.20 18.95
N ASN A 93 -4.82 0.99 20.22
CA ASN A 93 -3.88 0.66 21.31
C ASN A 93 -2.65 1.59 21.32
N ASP A 94 -2.90 2.91 21.34
CA ASP A 94 -1.90 3.99 21.29
C ASP A 94 -0.99 4.04 20.06
N ARG A 95 -1.17 3.13 19.10
CA ARG A 95 -0.47 3.18 17.81
C ARG A 95 -1.32 3.93 16.78
N SER A 96 -0.71 4.89 16.12
CA SER A 96 -1.33 5.60 15.00
C SER A 96 -1.14 4.86 13.69
N ARG A 97 -2.12 4.95 12.80
CA ARG A 97 -2.05 4.46 11.43
C ARG A 97 -2.56 5.54 10.49
N MET A 98 -1.76 5.87 9.47
CA MET A 98 -2.18 6.73 8.38
C MET A 98 -3.09 5.96 7.41
N VAL A 99 -4.23 6.56 7.07
CA VAL A 99 -5.23 5.98 6.17
C VAL A 99 -5.54 6.99 5.06
N GLY A 100 -5.38 6.58 3.81
CA GLY A 100 -5.82 7.35 2.65
C GLY A 100 -7.30 7.15 2.37
N ASP A 101 -8.04 8.24 2.22
CA ASP A 101 -9.48 8.17 1.91
C ASP A 101 -9.74 8.01 0.40
N PHE A 102 -9.41 6.83 -0.12
CA PHE A 102 -9.53 6.49 -1.54
C PHE A 102 -10.97 6.25 -2.02
N ARG A 103 -12.00 6.51 -1.20
CA ARG A 103 -13.41 6.24 -1.58
C ARG A 103 -13.80 6.91 -2.89
N ALA A 104 -13.39 8.17 -3.07
CA ALA A 104 -13.60 8.93 -4.30
C ALA A 104 -13.02 8.24 -5.53
N LEU A 105 -11.74 7.87 -5.47
CA LEU A 105 -11.04 7.15 -6.54
C LEU A 105 -11.71 5.79 -6.80
N ASN A 106 -11.97 5.04 -5.73
CA ASN A 106 -12.55 3.70 -5.77
C ASN A 106 -13.94 3.70 -6.41
N THR A 107 -14.75 4.74 -6.29
CA THR A 107 -16.06 4.82 -6.97
C THR A 107 -15.92 4.63 -8.48
N TYR A 108 -14.84 5.12 -9.07
CA TYR A 108 -14.61 5.10 -10.51
C TYR A 108 -13.58 4.05 -10.96
N THR A 109 -12.86 3.41 -10.05
CA THR A 109 -11.95 2.30 -10.37
C THR A 109 -12.72 1.07 -10.86
N ILE A 110 -12.33 0.56 -12.02
CA ILE A 110 -12.82 -0.71 -12.55
C ILE A 110 -12.22 -1.84 -11.69
N PRO A 111 -13.05 -2.72 -11.10
CA PRO A 111 -12.55 -3.81 -10.26
C PRO A 111 -11.80 -4.85 -11.09
N ASP A 112 -10.65 -5.29 -10.56
CA ASP A 112 -9.98 -6.47 -11.10
C ASP A 112 -10.78 -7.73 -10.79
N ARG A 113 -10.80 -8.66 -11.74
CA ARG A 113 -11.49 -9.94 -11.63
C ARG A 113 -10.47 -11.05 -11.57
N TYR A 114 -9.77 -11.16 -10.43
CA TYR A 114 -8.89 -12.29 -10.17
C TYR A 114 -9.56 -13.26 -9.18
N PRO A 115 -9.66 -14.57 -9.51
CA PRO A 115 -10.29 -15.52 -8.62
C PRO A 115 -9.38 -15.81 -7.41
N ILE A 116 -9.74 -15.27 -6.25
CA ILE A 116 -9.08 -15.62 -5.00
C ILE A 116 -9.57 -17.02 -4.58
N PRO A 117 -8.66 -17.98 -4.33
CA PRO A 117 -9.05 -19.31 -3.91
C PRO A 117 -9.84 -19.26 -2.60
N ARG A 118 -10.93 -20.05 -2.53
CA ARG A 118 -11.76 -20.10 -1.32
C ARG A 118 -11.00 -20.82 -0.21
N ILE A 119 -11.08 -20.29 1.01
CA ILE A 119 -10.34 -20.81 2.17
C ILE A 119 -10.52 -22.32 2.40
N HIS A 120 -11.71 -22.89 2.14
CA HIS A 120 -11.96 -24.32 2.29
C HIS A 120 -11.12 -25.18 1.34
N VAL A 121 -10.83 -24.69 0.13
CA VAL A 121 -9.98 -25.40 -0.84
C VAL A 121 -8.57 -25.50 -0.28
N THR A 122 -8.03 -24.38 0.20
CA THR A 122 -6.71 -24.32 0.82
C THR A 122 -6.63 -25.21 2.07
N LEU A 123 -7.64 -25.17 2.95
CA LEU A 123 -7.68 -26.03 4.14
C LEU A 123 -7.76 -27.51 3.81
N THR A 124 -8.52 -27.90 2.77
CA THR A 124 -8.60 -29.29 2.32
C THR A 124 -7.27 -29.78 1.76
N GLN A 125 -6.52 -28.92 1.05
CA GLN A 125 -5.17 -29.26 0.58
C GLN A 125 -4.19 -29.44 1.74
N LEU A 126 -4.32 -28.61 2.79
CA LEU A 126 -3.48 -28.71 3.99
C LEU A 126 -3.82 -29.92 4.87
N SER A 127 -5.01 -30.52 4.77
CA SER A 127 -5.46 -31.58 5.67
C SER A 127 -4.62 -32.86 5.62
N LYS A 128 -3.81 -33.04 4.57
CA LYS A 128 -2.89 -34.18 4.40
C LYS A 128 -1.43 -33.83 4.71
N ALA A 129 -1.14 -32.58 5.07
CA ALA A 129 0.21 -32.16 5.38
C ALA A 129 0.64 -32.70 6.75
N THR A 130 1.84 -33.28 6.82
CA THR A 130 2.47 -33.73 8.08
C THR A 130 3.26 -32.61 8.75
N LEU A 131 3.63 -31.57 8.01
CA LEU A 131 4.31 -30.37 8.48
C LEU A 131 3.72 -29.16 7.78
N ILE A 132 3.40 -28.11 8.55
CA ILE A 132 2.88 -26.84 8.04
C ILE A 132 3.83 -25.72 8.48
N THR A 133 4.24 -24.88 7.53
CA THR A 133 4.98 -23.65 7.80
C THR A 133 4.12 -22.47 7.37
N SER A 134 4.08 -21.43 8.20
CA SER A 134 3.36 -20.19 7.90
C SER A 134 4.35 -19.04 7.83
N MET A 135 4.24 -18.20 6.80
CA MET A 135 5.05 -17.00 6.60
C MET A 135 4.10 -15.83 6.30
N ASP A 136 4.48 -14.63 6.73
CA ASP A 136 3.74 -13.40 6.44
C ASP A 136 4.64 -12.41 5.72
N ALA A 137 4.10 -11.74 4.70
CA ALA A 137 4.84 -10.78 3.90
C ALA A 137 4.84 -9.40 4.57
N LEU A 138 6.00 -8.97 5.09
CA LEU A 138 6.13 -7.65 5.70
C LEU A 138 5.74 -6.55 4.70
N LYS A 139 4.72 -5.74 5.07
CA LYS A 139 4.22 -4.61 4.28
C LYS A 139 3.92 -5.01 2.82
N GLY A 140 3.39 -6.21 2.56
CA GLY A 140 3.36 -6.78 1.21
C GLY A 140 2.70 -5.92 0.13
N PHE A 141 1.68 -5.09 0.43
CA PHE A 141 1.16 -4.14 -0.57
C PHE A 141 2.24 -3.19 -1.10
N HIS A 142 3.10 -2.65 -0.23
CA HIS A 142 4.16 -1.74 -0.63
C HIS A 142 5.28 -2.44 -1.43
N GLN A 143 5.31 -3.77 -1.52
CA GLN A 143 6.27 -4.47 -2.37
C GLN A 143 5.92 -4.34 -3.86
N ASN A 144 4.68 -3.98 -4.18
CA ASN A 144 4.24 -3.70 -5.55
C ASN A 144 4.51 -2.24 -5.94
N PHE A 145 5.13 -2.03 -7.10
CA PHE A 145 5.24 -0.71 -7.70
C PHE A 145 3.96 -0.31 -8.43
N SER A 146 3.65 0.98 -8.45
CA SER A 146 2.56 1.53 -9.25
C SER A 146 3.10 2.03 -10.59
N THR A 147 2.32 1.91 -11.67
CA THR A 147 2.71 2.43 -12.99
C THR A 147 2.78 3.97 -13.01
N PRO A 148 3.49 4.60 -13.95
CA PRO A 148 3.50 6.06 -14.09
C PRO A 148 2.12 6.70 -14.20
N HIS A 149 1.15 5.99 -14.82
CA HIS A 149 -0.23 6.45 -14.91
C HIS A 149 -0.94 6.37 -13.55
N ALA A 150 -0.91 5.20 -12.89
CA ALA A 150 -1.50 5.03 -11.56
C ALA A 150 -0.93 6.01 -10.53
N ARG A 151 0.36 6.35 -10.59
CA ARG A 151 0.99 7.38 -9.72
C ARG A 151 0.33 8.75 -9.81
N LYS A 152 -0.28 9.11 -10.96
CA LYS A 152 -1.02 10.37 -11.12
C LYS A 152 -2.38 10.34 -10.41
N LEU A 153 -2.94 9.15 -10.22
CA LEU A 153 -4.21 8.91 -9.52
C LEU A 153 -4.00 8.68 -8.01
N LEU A 154 -2.85 8.11 -7.63
CA LEU A 154 -2.46 7.82 -6.25
C LEU A 154 -1.74 8.98 -5.57
N ARG A 155 -2.31 10.17 -5.71
CA ARG A 155 -1.82 11.39 -5.06
C ARG A 155 -2.57 11.63 -3.77
N ILE A 156 -1.83 11.94 -2.71
CA ILE A 156 -2.38 12.29 -1.41
C ILE A 156 -2.08 13.72 -1.04
N ILE A 157 -2.92 14.27 -0.16
CA ILE A 157 -2.75 15.60 0.42
C ILE A 157 -2.89 15.54 1.94
N TYR A 158 -2.03 16.26 2.63
CA TYR A 158 -2.16 16.56 4.05
C TYR A 158 -1.74 18.01 4.33
N HIS A 159 -1.72 18.44 5.60
CA HIS A 159 -1.53 19.86 5.95
C HIS A 159 -0.20 20.47 5.50
N CYS A 160 0.83 19.68 5.16
CA CYS A 160 2.10 20.20 4.63
C CYS A 160 2.28 20.04 3.11
N GLY A 161 1.28 19.53 2.37
CA GLY A 161 1.31 19.51 0.90
C GLY A 161 0.96 18.17 0.26
N PHE A 162 1.49 17.97 -0.96
CA PHE A 162 1.10 16.91 -1.88
C PHE A 162 2.19 15.88 -2.07
N TYR A 163 1.78 14.61 -2.13
CA TYR A 163 2.67 13.48 -2.32
C TYR A 163 2.05 12.48 -3.29
N LYS A 164 2.87 11.69 -3.96
CA LYS A 164 2.43 10.57 -4.78
C LYS A 164 3.00 9.26 -4.26
N TYR A 165 2.18 8.22 -4.28
CA TYR A 165 2.62 6.86 -4.05
C TYR A 165 3.38 6.33 -5.27
N PHE A 166 4.59 5.81 -5.05
CA PHE A 166 5.34 5.03 -6.05
C PHE A 166 5.08 3.53 -5.91
N ARG A 167 4.69 3.10 -4.72
CA ARG A 167 4.33 1.73 -4.37
C ARG A 167 2.86 1.69 -3.96
N MET A 168 2.21 0.54 -4.15
CA MET A 168 0.77 0.42 -3.94
C MET A 168 0.37 0.76 -2.49
N PRO A 169 -0.59 1.68 -2.28
CA PRO A 169 -1.10 2.00 -0.95
C PRO A 169 -2.18 1.03 -0.50
N PHE A 170 -2.45 1.05 0.80
CA PHE A 170 -3.63 0.41 1.38
C PHE A 170 -4.90 1.18 1.01
N GLY A 171 -6.03 0.47 0.88
CA GLY A 171 -7.36 1.06 0.76
C GLY A 171 -7.84 1.37 -0.66
N ILE A 172 -7.04 1.11 -1.68
CA ILE A 172 -7.49 1.17 -3.08
C ILE A 172 -8.30 -0.08 -3.44
N LYS A 173 -9.27 0.04 -4.33
CA LYS A 173 -10.24 -1.04 -4.65
C LYS A 173 -9.56 -2.34 -5.04
N ASN A 174 -8.48 -2.28 -5.81
CA ASN A 174 -7.84 -3.46 -6.39
C ASN A 174 -6.66 -3.99 -5.57
N ALA A 175 -6.34 -3.39 -4.40
CA ALA A 175 -5.12 -3.74 -3.66
C ALA A 175 -5.05 -5.23 -3.30
N THR A 176 -6.19 -5.83 -2.94
CA THR A 176 -6.29 -7.25 -2.55
C THR A 176 -6.12 -8.22 -3.72
N TYR A 177 -6.29 -7.79 -4.97
CA TYR A 177 -6.07 -8.65 -6.15
C TYR A 177 -4.60 -8.64 -6.60
N HIS A 178 -3.79 -7.74 -6.04
CA HIS A 178 -2.36 -7.62 -6.31
C HIS A 178 -1.48 -8.05 -5.13
N TYR A 179 -2.09 -8.63 -4.09
CA TYR A 179 -1.42 -9.19 -2.93
C TYR A 179 -1.65 -10.69 -2.92
#